data_AF-A0A1A8XKK5-F1
#
_entry.id   AF-A0A1A8XKK5-F1
#
_cell.length_a   1.000
_cell.length_b   1.000
_cell.length_c   1.000
_cell.angle_alpha   90.00
_cell.angle_beta   90.00
_cell.angle_gamma   90.00
#
_symmetry.space_group_name_H-M   'P 1'
#
loop_
_entity.id
_entity.type
_entity.pdbx_description
1 polymer ?
#
loop_
_entity_poly.entity_id
_entity_poly.type
_entity_poly.pdbx_seq_one_letter_code
_entity_poly.pdbx_strand_id
1 'polypeptide(L)' 'MLSAIEQTRLRVSKDTEAKKKSQLGQFFTPARTAQFMASLFVAGGSRECRLLDAGAGIGSLASAFLEETE' A
#
# COMPACT_ATOMS: atom_id res chain seq x y z
N MET A 1 5.24 -6.96 -7.47
CA MET A 1 3.87 -6.93 -6.93
C MET A 1 3.30 -5.50 -6.81
N LEU A 2 4.02 -4.58 -6.18
CA LEU A 2 3.64 -3.19 -5.93
C LEU A 2 3.37 -2.43 -7.22
N SER A 3 4.14 -2.67 -8.28
CA SER A 3 3.91 -2.06 -9.60
C SER A 3 2.52 -2.38 -10.16
N ALA A 4 2.04 -3.61 -10.00
CA ALA A 4 0.70 -4.01 -10.44
C ALA A 4 -0.41 -3.38 -9.59
N ILE A 5 -0.17 -3.24 -8.28
CA ILE A 5 -1.08 -2.53 -7.37
C ILE A 5 -1.12 -1.04 -7.72
N GLU A 6 0.00 -0.42 -8.08
CA GLU A 6 0.04 0.98 -8.53
C GLU A 6 -0.76 1.19 -9.82
N GLN A 7 -0.68 0.27 -10.78
CA GLN A 7 -1.53 0.33 -11.99
C GLN A 7 -3.02 0.22 -11.63
N THR A 8 -3.36 -0.64 -10.67
CA THR A 8 -4.74 -0.75 -10.18
C THR A 8 -5.18 0.53 -9.46
N ARG A 9 -4.30 1.12 -8.63
CA ARG A 9 -4.54 2.39 -7.95
C ARG A 9 -4.87 3.50 -8.94
N LEU A 10 -4.09 3.62 -10.02
CA LEU A 10 -4.29 4.63 -11.06
C LEU A 10 -5.62 4.43 -11.78
N ARG A 11 -5.95 3.19 -12.16
CA ARG A 11 -7.22 2.85 -12.80
C ARG A 11 -8.42 3.19 -11.90
N VAL A 12 -8.44 2.68 -10.67
CA VAL A 12 -9.54 2.94 -9.73
C VAL A 12 -9.62 4.41 -9.37
N SER A 13 -8.48 5.10 -9.23
CA SER A 13 -8.47 6.53 -8.95
C SER A 13 -9.04 7.36 -10.08
N LYS A 14 -8.88 6.93 -11.34
CA LYS A 14 -9.44 7.57 -12.53
C LYS A 14 -10.94 7.31 -12.67
N ASP A 15 -11.38 6.08 -12.37
CA ASP A 15 -12.76 5.65 -12.59
C ASP A 15 -13.70 5.99 -11.41
N THR A 16 -13.15 6.34 -10.26
CA THR A 16 -13.94 6.70 -9.06
C THR A 16 -14.09 8.21 -8.93
N GLU A 17 -15.33 8.68 -8.99
CA GLU A 17 -15.68 10.09 -8.76
C GLU A 17 -15.22 10.58 -7.38
N ALA A 18 -14.78 11.85 -7.32
CA ALA A 18 -14.30 12.47 -6.08
C ALA A 18 -15.35 12.46 -4.96
N LYS A 19 -16.63 12.65 -5.30
CA LYS A 19 -17.74 12.59 -4.35
C LYS A 19 -17.87 11.21 -3.69
N LYS A 20 -17.72 10.14 -4.47
CA LYS A 20 -17.76 8.76 -3.97
C LYS A 20 -16.56 8.44 -3.07
N LYS A 21 -15.35 8.89 -3.43
CA LYS A 21 -14.16 8.75 -2.58
C LYS A 21 -14.35 9.43 -1.22
N SER A 22 -14.87 10.65 -1.22
CA SER A 22 -15.12 11.40 0.01
C SER A 22 -16.20 10.76 0.88
N GLN A 23 -17.30 10.26 0.28
CA GLN A 23 -18.35 9.55 1.03
C GLN A 23 -17.86 8.26 1.67
N LEU A 24 -16.99 7.52 0.97
CA LEU A 24 -16.39 6.28 1.49
C LEU A 24 -15.17 6.53 2.38
N GLY A 25 -14.62 7.75 2.40
CA GLY A 25 -13.35 8.04 3.06
C GLY A 25 -12.15 7.26 2.50
N GLN A 26 -12.22 6.80 1.24
CA GLN A 26 -11.26 5.85 0.68
C GLN A 26 -10.27 6.52 -0.27
N PHE A 27 -9.00 6.55 0.14
CA PHE A 27 -7.88 7.09 -0.63
C PHE A 27 -6.73 6.07 -0.60
N PHE A 28 -6.27 5.65 -1.78
CA PHE A 28 -5.23 4.63 -1.89
C PHE A 28 -3.83 5.24 -1.90
N THR A 29 -2.93 4.64 -1.14
CA THR A 29 -1.53 5.06 -1.01
C THR A 29 -0.75 4.87 -2.32
N PRO A 30 -0.10 5.91 -2.86
CA PRO A 30 0.81 5.80 -4.01
C PRO A 30 2.03 4.92 -3.71
N ALA A 31 2.53 4.20 -4.71
CA ALA A 31 3.69 3.31 -4.57
C ALA A 31 4.90 3.98 -3.92
N ARG A 32 5.25 5.21 -4.32
CA ARG A 32 6.40 5.93 -3.76
C ARG A 32 6.27 6.20 -2.26
N THR A 33 5.05 6.50 -1.80
CA THR A 33 4.77 6.68 -0.37
C THR A 33 4.83 5.34 0.36
N ALA A 34 4.28 4.28 -0.23
CA ALA A 34 4.33 2.95 0.34
C ALA A 34 5.78 2.43 0.49
N GLN A 35 6.63 2.62 -0.52
CA GLN A 35 8.06 2.30 -0.47
C GLN A 35 8.79 3.09 0.62
N PHE A 36 8.54 4.40 0.70
CA PHE A 36 9.12 5.21 1.77
C PHE A 36 8.73 4.68 3.15
N MET A 37 7.46 4.36 3.38
CA MET A 37 7.01 3.79 4.66
C MET A 37 7.61 2.41 4.93
N ALA A 38 7.74 1.55 3.91
CA ALA A 38 8.40 0.26 4.03
C ALA A 38 9.88 0.39 4.44
N SER A 39 10.61 1.37 3.88
CA SER A 39 12.02 1.62 4.22
C SER A 39 12.27 2.07 5.66
N LEU A 40 11.21 2.45 6.40
CA LEU A 40 11.31 2.82 7.82
C LEU A 40 11.39 1.59 8.73
N PHE A 41 11.04 0.40 8.23
CA PHE A 41 11.20 -0.83 8.98
C PHE A 41 12.67 -1.21 9.03
N VAL A 42 13.17 -1.44 10.25
CA VAL A 42 14.50 -2.02 10.45
C VAL A 42 14.35 -3.52 10.33
N ALA A 43 15.18 -4.16 9.50
CA ALA A 43 15.26 -5.62 9.44
C ALA A 43 15.55 -6.16 10.85
N GLY A 44 14.52 -6.67 11.51
CA GLY A 44 14.65 -7.32 12.80
C GLY A 44 15.35 -8.66 12.59
N GLY A 45 16.37 -8.98 13.38
CA GLY A 45 17.08 -10.26 13.32
C GLY A 45 16.25 -11.51 13.65
N SER A 46 14.91 -11.41 13.68
CA SER A 46 14.00 -12.53 13.88
C SER A 46 13.62 -13.18 12.56
N ARG A 47 13.53 -14.51 12.57
CA ARG A 47 13.11 -15.32 11.41
C ARG A 47 11.66 -15.11 10.98
N GLU A 48 10.81 -14.58 11.86
CA GLU A 48 9.39 -14.36 11.60
C GLU A 48 8.96 -12.96 12.03
N CYS A 49 8.10 -12.35 11.22
CA CYS A 49 7.48 -11.06 11.49
C CYS A 49 5.95 -11.19 11.35
N ARG A 50 5.19 -10.49 12.20
CA ARG A 50 3.73 -10.34 12.07
C ARG A 50 3.43 -8.90 11.71
N LEU A 51 2.99 -8.66 10.48
CA LEU A 51 2.60 -7.34 9.98
C LEU A 51 1.08 -7.14 10.06
N LEU A 52 0.65 -5.97 10.51
CA LEU A 52 -0.74 -5.51 10.44
C LEU A 52 -0.83 -4.34 9.45
N ASP A 53 -1.61 -4.52 8.37
CA ASP A 53 -1.99 -3.45 7.44
C ASP A 53 -3.44 -3.03 7.72
N ALA A 54 -3.62 -2.13 8.70
CA ALA A 54 -4.94 -1.68 9.11
C ALA A 54 -5.59 -0.84 8.00
N GLY A 55 -6.76 -1.25 7.53
CA GLY A 55 -7.41 -0.59 6.41
C GLY A 55 -6.68 -0.79 5.07
N ALA A 56 -6.09 -1.98 4.86
CA ALA A 56 -5.23 -2.32 3.73
C ALA A 56 -5.72 -1.87 2.35
N GLY A 57 -7.04 -1.80 2.13
CA GLY A 57 -7.60 -1.38 0.85
C GLY A 57 -7.13 -2.31 -0.28
N ILE A 58 -6.36 -1.79 -1.22
CA ILE A 58 -5.75 -2.57 -2.33
C ILE A 58 -4.40 -3.20 -1.97
N GLY A 59 -3.92 -3.03 -0.73
CA GLY A 59 -2.71 -3.67 -0.21
C GLY A 59 -1.38 -2.97 -0.58
N SER A 60 -1.39 -1.67 -0.88
CA SER A 60 -0.17 -0.95 -1.28
C SER A 60 0.94 -1.02 -0.21
N LEU A 61 0.59 -0.90 1.07
CA LEU A 61 1.56 -0.89 2.17
C LEU A 61 2.15 -2.28 2.41
N ALA A 62 1.29 -3.30 2.57
CA ALA A 62 1.74 -4.68 2.69
C ALA A 62 2.61 -5.13 1.51
N SER A 63 2.25 -4.72 0.28
CA SER A 63 3.05 -5.08 -0.89
C SER A 63 4.41 -4.40 -0.94
N ALA A 64 4.51 -3.13 -0.51
CA ALA A 64 5.80 -2.46 -0.44
C ALA A 64 6.70 -3.09 0.64
N PHE A 65 6.12 -3.45 1.78
CA PHE A 65 6.85 -4.14 2.85
C PHE A 65 7.41 -5.49 2.41
N LEU A 66 6.60 -6.30 1.71
CA LEU A 66 7.06 -7.59 1.19
C LEU A 66 8.19 -7.44 0.16
N GLU A 67 8.13 -6.44 -0.72
CA GLU A 67 9.22 -6.19 -1.69
C GLU A 67 10.52 -5.65 -1.06
N GLU A 68 10.44 -4.95 0.07
CA GLU A 68 11.63 -4.44 0.78
C GLU A 68 12.33 -5.54 1.62
N THR A 69 11.61 -6.61 1.97
CA THR A 69 12.10 -7.69 2.85
C THR A 69 12.41 -9.00 2.11
N GLU A 70 12.14 -9.06 0.80
CA GLU A 70 12.71 -10.06 -0.12
C GLU A 70 14.20 -9.77 -0.40
#